data_AF-A0A2W7BJH2-F1
#
_entry.id   AF-A0A2W7BJH2-F1
#
_cell.length_a   1.000
_cell.length_b   1.000
_cell.length_c   1.000
_cell.angle_alpha   90.00
_cell.angle_beta   90.00
_cell.angle_gamma   90.00
#
_symmetry.space_group_name_H-M   'P 1'
#
loop_
_entity.id
_entity.type
_entity.pdbx_description
1 polymer ?
#
loop_
_entity_poly.entity_id
_entity_poly.type
_entity_poly.pdbx_seq_one_letter_code
_entity_poly.pdbx_strand_id
1 'polypeptide(L)'
;MPDLLLPLICQLFLHQGWLVGTTIQSAKVTPISIENPEELHQQLEQFGNILHDLRRQMKGIRYQAEFFSGFYEASYLERIEEFKAIQEILGQLHDREVLRKFLESTLNADLAKVLPTINQTMEQEQIAFWQSWQPIQQRYLSLEFRQSLRSLLSTPIDIALKA
;
A
#
# COMPACT_ATOMS: atom_id res chain seq x y z
N MET A 1 -2.29 -25.78 2.68
CA MET A 1 -1.69 -24.74 1.80
C MET A 1 -2.41 -23.40 1.99
N PRO A 2 -3.76 -23.35 1.93
CA PRO A 2 -4.53 -22.21 2.46
C PRO A 2 -4.16 -21.83 3.89
N ASP A 3 -3.86 -22.82 4.75
CA ASP A 3 -3.47 -22.61 6.15
C ASP A 3 -2.16 -21.83 6.34
N LEU A 4 -1.34 -21.69 5.29
CA LEU A 4 -0.11 -20.91 5.31
C LEU A 4 -0.33 -19.48 4.81
N LEU A 5 -1.10 -19.30 3.74
CA LEU A 5 -1.33 -18.00 3.12
C LEU A 5 -2.42 -17.18 3.78
N LEU A 6 -3.52 -17.82 4.20
CA LEU A 6 -4.67 -17.14 4.76
C LEU A 6 -4.34 -16.37 6.05
N PRO A 7 -3.55 -16.89 7.01
CA PRO A 7 -3.15 -16.12 8.18
C PRO A 7 -2.34 -14.88 7.82
N LEU A 8 -1.43 -14.98 6.85
CA LEU A 8 -0.59 -13.87 6.40
C LEU A 8 -1.43 -12.74 5.78
N ILE A 9 -2.41 -13.10 4.95
CA ILE A 9 -3.33 -12.14 4.32
C ILE A 9 -4.26 -11.52 5.36
N CYS A 10 -4.73 -12.29 6.33
CA CYS A 10 -5.50 -11.76 7.45
C CYS A 10 -4.67 -10.77 8.28
N GLN A 11 -3.38 -11.03 8.51
CA GLN A 11 -2.48 -10.07 9.15
C GLN A 11 -2.31 -8.79 8.32
N LEU A 12 -2.20 -8.91 6.99
CA LEU A 12 -2.16 -7.73 6.10
C LEU A 12 -3.40 -6.86 6.26
N PHE A 13 -4.59 -7.45 6.33
CA PHE A 13 -5.84 -6.71 6.49
C PHE A 13 -5.97 -5.97 7.83
N LEU A 14 -5.22 -6.40 8.83
CA LEU A 14 -5.16 -5.77 10.15
C LEU A 14 -4.06 -4.69 10.24
N HIS A 15 -3.27 -4.52 9.18
CA HIS A 15 -2.19 -3.56 9.19
C HIS A 15 -2.72 -2.12 9.28
N GLN A 16 -2.19 -1.35 10.24
CA GLN A 16 -2.59 0.04 10.51
C GLN A 16 -2.38 0.99 9.33
N GLY A 17 -1.49 0.67 8.39
CA GLY A 17 -1.28 1.42 7.16
C GLY A 17 -2.54 1.58 6.30
N TRP A 18 -3.51 0.67 6.40
CA TRP A 18 -4.79 0.85 5.72
C TRP A 18 -5.65 1.96 6.32
N LEU A 19 -5.38 2.40 7.54
CA LEU A 19 -6.14 3.44 8.25
C LEU A 19 -5.54 4.85 8.13
N VAL A 20 -4.39 4.98 7.45
CA VAL A 20 -3.71 6.27 7.25
C VAL A 20 -4.62 7.25 6.50
N GLY A 21 -4.78 8.47 7.04
CA GLY A 21 -5.67 9.48 6.45
C GLY A 21 -7.13 9.02 6.36
N THR A 22 -7.61 8.27 7.36
CA THR A 22 -9.02 7.90 7.49
C THR A 22 -9.59 8.38 8.82
N THR A 23 -10.90 8.57 8.86
CA THR A 23 -11.67 8.80 10.08
C THR A 23 -12.69 7.68 10.26
N ILE A 24 -13.01 7.38 11.52
CA ILE A 24 -14.00 6.38 11.89
C ILE A 24 -15.25 7.13 12.37
N GLN A 25 -16.31 7.11 11.57
CA GLN A 25 -17.60 7.69 11.93
C GLN A 25 -18.66 6.58 11.91
N SER A 26 -19.38 6.40 13.01
CA SER A 26 -20.46 5.40 13.12
C SER A 26 -20.06 4.01 12.65
N ALA A 27 -18.87 3.54 13.08
CA ALA A 27 -18.26 2.26 12.69
C ALA A 27 -17.94 2.10 11.19
N LYS A 28 -17.96 3.19 10.40
CA LYS A 28 -17.53 3.21 9.01
C LYS A 28 -16.20 3.97 8.90
N VAL A 29 -15.24 3.36 8.21
CA VAL A 29 -13.97 4.00 7.87
C VAL A 29 -14.17 4.81 6.59
N THR A 30 -13.94 6.12 6.65
CA THR A 30 -14.00 7.01 5.49
C THR A 30 -12.68 7.74 5.34
N PRO A 31 -12.11 7.84 4.13
CA PRO A 31 -10.92 8.66 3.89
C PRO A 31 -11.18 10.11 4.25
N ILE A 32 -10.17 10.76 4.80
CA ILE A 32 -10.17 12.20 5.04
C ILE A 32 -9.99 12.89 3.67
N SER A 33 -10.80 13.92 3.42
CA SER A 33 -10.58 14.81 2.29
C SER A 33 -9.42 15.72 2.65
N ILE A 34 -8.28 15.56 1.97
CA ILE A 34 -7.14 16.46 2.14
C ILE A 34 -7.17 17.44 0.98
N GLU A 35 -7.54 18.68 1.28
CA GLU A 35 -7.77 19.72 0.26
C GLU A 35 -6.50 20.56 0.00
N ASN A 36 -5.59 20.64 0.97
CA ASN A 36 -4.34 21.41 0.86
C ASN A 36 -3.11 20.49 0.71
N PRO A 37 -2.23 20.72 -0.29
CA PRO A 37 -0.96 20.01 -0.44
C PRO A 37 -0.05 20.03 0.80
N GLU A 38 -0.04 21.11 1.59
CA GLU A 38 0.79 21.22 2.78
C GLU A 38 0.31 20.29 3.90
N GLU A 39 -1.01 20.16 4.07
CA GLU A 39 -1.61 19.21 5.01
C GLU A 39 -1.31 17.77 4.59
N LEU A 40 -1.40 17.47 3.29
CA LEU A 40 -1.03 16.16 2.75
C LEU A 40 0.41 15.83 3.07
N HIS A 41 1.32 16.77 2.87
CA HIS A 41 2.74 16.58 3.14
C HIS A 41 2.99 16.24 4.62
N GLN A 42 2.44 17.02 5.55
CA GLN A 42 2.57 16.79 6.98
C GLN A 42 2.01 15.42 7.40
N GLN A 43 0.85 15.03 6.85
CA GLN A 43 0.29 13.70 7.12
C GLN A 43 1.18 12.58 6.57
N LEU A 44 1.68 12.71 5.34
CA LEU A 44 2.54 11.69 4.74
C LEU A 44 3.88 11.56 5.49
N GLU A 45 4.45 12.65 6.00
CA GLU A 45 5.61 12.58 6.90
C GLU A 45 5.28 11.84 8.19
N GLN A 46 4.14 12.15 8.81
CA GLN A 46 3.71 11.53 10.06
C GLN A 46 3.49 10.01 9.90
N PHE A 47 2.90 9.60 8.78
CA PHE A 47 2.52 8.21 8.52
C PHE A 47 3.52 7.44 7.65
N GLY A 48 4.61 8.07 7.20
CA GLY A 48 5.59 7.49 6.28
C GLY A 48 6.14 6.15 6.78
N ASN A 49 6.49 6.06 8.06
CA ASN A 49 6.95 4.81 8.69
C ASN A 49 5.88 3.72 8.69
N ILE A 50 4.61 4.08 8.91
CA ILE A 50 3.49 3.12 8.92
C ILE A 50 3.22 2.60 7.50
N LEU A 51 3.26 3.46 6.49
CA LEU A 51 3.11 3.07 5.08
C LEU A 51 4.32 2.24 4.60
N HIS A 52 5.52 2.54 5.09
CA HIS A 52 6.72 1.76 4.83
C HIS A 52 6.61 0.34 5.42
N ASP A 53 6.10 0.21 6.64
CA ASP A 53 5.87 -1.11 7.26
C ASP A 53 4.81 -1.92 6.50
N LEU A 54 3.75 -1.26 6.02
CA LEU A 54 2.73 -1.90 5.17
C LEU A 54 3.36 -2.47 3.90
N ARG A 55 4.20 -1.67 3.24
CA ARG A 55 4.93 -2.10 2.05
C ARG A 55 5.82 -3.30 2.34
N ARG A 56 6.55 -3.28 3.47
CA ARG A 56 7.43 -4.39 3.89
C ARG A 56 6.64 -5.67 4.12
N GLN A 57 5.53 -5.61 4.86
CA GLN A 57 4.68 -6.77 5.12
C GLN A 57 4.11 -7.34 3.80
N MET A 58 3.60 -6.47 2.93
CA MET A 58 3.05 -6.88 1.64
C MET A 58 4.12 -7.49 0.71
N LYS A 59 5.35 -7.00 0.74
CA LYS A 59 6.49 -7.62 0.02
C LYS A 59 6.73 -9.06 0.48
N GLY A 60 6.75 -9.28 1.79
CA GLY A 60 6.89 -10.63 2.36
C GLY A 60 5.75 -11.56 1.92
N ILE A 61 4.51 -11.06 1.98
CA ILE A 61 3.32 -11.83 1.57
C ILE A 61 3.32 -12.16 0.08
N ARG A 62 3.70 -11.21 -0.77
CA ARG A 62 3.80 -11.44 -2.22
C ARG A 62 4.77 -12.55 -2.54
N TYR A 63 5.96 -12.59 -1.92
CA TYR A 63 6.92 -13.66 -2.19
C TYR A 63 6.39 -15.04 -1.78
N GLN A 64 5.69 -15.11 -0.64
CA GLN A 64 5.04 -16.35 -0.23
C GLN A 64 3.92 -16.73 -1.20
N ALA A 65 3.13 -15.75 -1.66
CA ALA A 65 2.07 -15.99 -2.62
C ALA A 65 2.61 -16.47 -3.99
N GLU A 66 3.67 -15.84 -4.50
CA GLU A 66 4.32 -16.23 -5.75
C GLU A 66 4.83 -17.68 -5.71
N PHE A 67 5.38 -18.11 -4.57
CA PHE A 67 5.83 -19.49 -4.37
C PHE A 67 4.69 -20.52 -4.55
N PHE A 68 3.46 -20.15 -4.19
CA PHE A 68 2.29 -21.02 -4.29
C PHE A 68 1.46 -20.85 -5.56
N SER A 69 1.91 -20.03 -6.51
CA SER A 69 1.22 -19.75 -7.78
C SER A 69 0.80 -21.01 -8.55
N GLY A 70 1.59 -22.08 -8.51
CA GLY A 70 1.30 -23.34 -9.22
C GLY A 70 0.07 -24.11 -8.72
N PHE A 71 -0.52 -23.70 -7.59
CA PHE A 71 -1.66 -24.37 -6.95
C PHE A 71 -2.98 -23.59 -7.07
N TYR A 72 -2.98 -22.44 -7.74
CA TYR A 72 -4.15 -21.57 -7.88
C TYR A 72 -4.40 -21.20 -9.34
N GLU A 73 -5.62 -20.75 -9.64
CA GLU A 73 -6.04 -20.32 -10.98
C GLU A 73 -5.54 -18.91 -11.32
N ALA A 74 -5.81 -18.46 -12.55
CA ALA A 74 -5.38 -17.15 -13.05
C ALA A 74 -5.86 -15.97 -12.17
N SER A 75 -7.05 -16.09 -11.57
CA SER A 75 -7.61 -15.08 -10.65
C SER A 75 -6.73 -14.81 -9.43
N TYR A 76 -5.92 -15.78 -8.99
CA TYR A 76 -4.92 -15.61 -7.94
C TYR A 76 -3.69 -14.84 -8.42
N LEU A 77 -3.22 -15.11 -9.63
CA LEU A 77 -2.10 -14.38 -10.22
C LEU A 77 -2.45 -12.90 -10.39
N GLU A 78 -3.68 -12.59 -10.79
CA GLU A 78 -4.15 -11.19 -10.84
C GLU A 78 -4.09 -10.49 -9.48
N ARG A 79 -4.32 -11.21 -8.37
CA ARG A 79 -4.18 -10.63 -7.02
C ARG A 79 -2.72 -10.42 -6.63
N ILE A 80 -1.82 -11.29 -7.06
CA ILE A 80 -0.37 -11.07 -6.88
C ILE A 80 0.09 -9.82 -7.65
N GLU A 81 -0.38 -9.64 -8.88
CA GLU A 81 -0.08 -8.43 -9.67
C GLU A 81 -0.64 -7.17 -8.99
N GLU A 82 -1.82 -7.25 -8.39
CA GLU A 82 -2.34 -6.16 -7.57
C GLU A 82 -1.40 -5.83 -6.40
N PHE A 83 -0.90 -6.82 -5.66
CA PHE A 83 0.10 -6.56 -4.60
C PHE A 83 1.39 -5.93 -5.12
N LYS A 84 1.82 -6.23 -6.36
CA LYS A 84 2.97 -5.56 -6.98
C LYS A 84 2.67 -4.09 -7.23
N ALA A 85 1.51 -3.78 -7.81
CA ALA A 85 1.10 -2.39 -8.07
C ALA A 85 1.05 -1.57 -6.78
N ILE A 86 0.50 -2.14 -5.69
CA ILE A 86 0.47 -1.43 -4.39
C ILE A 86 1.88 -1.23 -3.83
N GLN A 87 2.77 -2.24 -3.93
CA GLN A 87 4.17 -2.11 -3.51
C GLN A 87 4.94 -1.04 -4.28
N GLU A 88 4.63 -0.87 -5.57
CA GLU A 88 5.21 0.17 -6.41
C GLU A 88 4.73 1.55 -5.96
N ILE A 89 3.42 1.75 -5.80
CA ILE A 89 2.83 3.01 -5.33
C ILE A 89 3.42 3.41 -3.96
N LEU A 90 3.46 2.49 -3.00
CA LEU A 90 4.07 2.74 -1.69
C LEU A 90 5.59 2.93 -1.77
N GLY A 91 6.25 2.28 -2.73
CA GLY A 91 7.68 2.43 -2.97
C GLY A 91 8.03 3.84 -3.43
N GLN A 92 7.26 4.37 -4.39
CA GLN A 92 7.47 5.73 -4.89
C GLN A 92 7.31 6.79 -3.78
N LEU A 93 6.38 6.61 -2.83
CA LEU A 93 6.28 7.50 -1.67
C LEU A 93 7.57 7.48 -0.83
N HIS A 94 8.06 6.29 -0.52
CA HIS A 94 9.25 6.13 0.31
C HIS A 94 10.51 6.68 -0.37
N ASP A 95 10.69 6.39 -1.66
CA ASP A 95 11.85 6.86 -2.43
C ASP A 95 11.92 8.40 -2.45
N ARG A 96 10.76 9.07 -2.51
CA ARG A 96 10.65 10.54 -2.42
C ARG A 96 11.03 11.07 -1.05
N GLU A 97 10.58 10.43 0.02
CA GLU A 97 10.94 10.80 1.39
C GLU A 97 12.46 10.69 1.59
N VAL A 98 13.07 9.61 1.09
CA VAL A 98 14.53 9.43 1.12
C VAL A 98 15.24 10.51 0.31
N LEU A 99 14.76 10.82 -0.90
CA LEU A 99 15.33 11.85 -1.76
C LEU A 99 15.26 13.24 -1.11
N ARG A 100 14.14 13.61 -0.50
CA ARG A 100 13.97 14.89 0.21
C ARG A 100 14.99 15.00 1.34
N LYS A 101 15.05 14.01 2.23
CA LYS A 101 16.00 13.97 3.35
C LYS A 101 17.45 14.03 2.86
N PHE A 102 17.77 13.35 1.76
CA PHE A 102 19.09 13.41 1.15
C PHE A 102 19.44 14.83 0.66
N LEU A 103 18.53 15.51 -0.03
CA LEU A 103 18.77 16.87 -0.53
C LEU A 103 18.91 17.88 0.60
N GLU A 104 18.01 17.85 1.59
CA GLU A 104 18.03 18.77 2.74
C GLU A 104 19.29 18.58 3.58
N SER A 105 19.72 17.34 3.82
CA SER A 105 20.97 17.05 4.54
C SER A 105 22.22 17.45 3.76
N THR A 106 22.23 17.24 2.43
CA THR A 106 23.38 17.58 1.57
C THR A 106 23.54 19.09 1.41
N LEU A 107 22.44 19.81 1.26
CA LEU A 107 22.44 21.27 1.09
C LEU A 107 22.50 22.01 2.42
N ASN A 108 22.25 21.32 3.53
CA ASN A 108 22.10 21.88 4.87
C ASN A 108 21.13 23.08 4.88
N ALA A 109 20.05 22.95 4.13
CA ALA A 109 19.08 24.01 3.92
C ALA A 109 17.69 23.43 3.63
N ASP A 110 16.68 24.22 3.95
CA ASP A 110 15.28 23.95 3.62
C ASP A 110 15.09 23.93 2.10
N LEU A 111 14.62 22.78 1.59
CA LEU A 111 14.46 22.54 0.16
C LEU A 111 13.52 23.55 -0.50
N ALA A 112 12.48 24.00 0.20
CA ALA A 112 11.52 24.99 -0.31
C ALA A 112 12.20 26.34 -0.61
N LYS A 113 13.30 26.66 0.08
CA LYS A 113 14.04 27.92 -0.09
C LYS A 113 15.13 27.82 -1.15
N VAL A 114 15.87 26.71 -1.17
CA VAL A 114 17.05 26.58 -2.04
C VAL A 114 16.74 25.98 -3.41
N LEU A 115 15.71 25.12 -3.50
CA LEU A 115 15.30 24.44 -4.72
C LEU A 115 13.76 24.46 -4.86
N PRO A 116 13.13 25.65 -5.01
CA PRO A 116 11.68 25.78 -4.99
C PRO A 116 10.97 24.97 -6.08
N THR A 117 11.54 24.89 -7.29
CA THR A 117 10.97 24.09 -8.38
C THR A 117 10.99 22.60 -8.06
N ILE A 118 12.06 22.08 -7.45
CA ILE A 118 12.14 20.68 -7.05
C ILE A 118 11.14 20.39 -5.94
N ASN A 119 11.04 21.29 -4.94
CA ASN A 119 10.05 21.15 -3.88
C ASN A 119 8.61 21.09 -4.43
N GLN A 120 8.27 21.97 -5.38
CA GLN A 120 6.96 21.99 -6.03
C GLN A 120 6.68 20.69 -6.81
N THR A 121 7.67 20.14 -7.53
CA THR A 121 7.53 18.84 -8.19
C THR A 121 7.27 17.72 -7.18
N MET A 122 8.00 17.70 -6.07
CA MET A 122 7.80 16.71 -5.00
C MET A 122 6.42 16.81 -4.35
N GLU A 123 5.86 18.00 -4.22
CA GLU A 123 4.49 18.21 -3.73
C GLU A 123 3.44 17.68 -4.73
N GLN A 124 3.60 17.97 -6.02
CA GLN A 124 2.72 17.45 -7.07
C GLN A 124 2.71 15.92 -7.11
N GLU A 125 3.89 15.30 -6.94
CA GLU A 125 4.01 13.85 -6.90
C GLU A 125 3.36 13.22 -5.66
N GLN A 126 3.37 13.90 -4.51
CA GLN A 126 2.64 13.44 -3.31
C GLN A 126 1.14 13.44 -3.54
N ILE A 127 0.61 14.46 -4.21
CA ILE A 127 -0.80 14.52 -4.60
C ILE A 127 -1.14 13.36 -5.55
N ALA A 128 -0.30 13.11 -6.56
CA ALA A 128 -0.50 12.00 -7.49
C ALA A 128 -0.44 10.63 -6.79
N PHE A 129 0.46 10.46 -5.83
CA PHE A 129 0.49 9.28 -4.96
C PHE A 129 -0.84 9.13 -4.22
N TRP A 130 -1.31 10.19 -3.55
CA TRP A 130 -2.54 10.14 -2.75
C TRP A 130 -3.76 9.78 -3.58
N GLN A 131 -3.89 10.37 -4.77
CA GLN A 131 -4.96 10.05 -5.73
C GLN A 131 -4.92 8.60 -6.20
N SER A 132 -3.74 8.01 -6.34
CA SER A 132 -3.56 6.61 -6.73
C SER A 132 -3.76 5.63 -5.57
N TRP A 133 -3.37 6.04 -4.36
CA TRP A 133 -3.43 5.25 -3.14
C TRP A 133 -4.86 5.12 -2.59
N GLN A 134 -5.63 6.21 -2.55
CA GLN A 134 -6.94 6.21 -1.90
C GLN A 134 -7.93 5.16 -2.46
N PRO A 135 -8.09 4.97 -3.78
CA PRO A 135 -9.01 3.96 -4.31
C PRO A 135 -8.63 2.54 -3.88
N ILE A 136 -7.33 2.24 -3.87
CA ILE A 136 -6.79 0.96 -3.42
C ILE A 136 -7.07 0.78 -1.93
N GLN A 137 -6.76 1.79 -1.13
CA GLN A 137 -7.01 1.77 0.31
C GLN A 137 -8.49 1.50 0.62
N GLN A 138 -9.41 2.22 -0.03
CA GLN A 138 -10.86 2.02 0.14
C GLN A 138 -11.27 0.58 -0.20
N ARG A 139 -10.76 0.04 -1.30
CA ARG A 139 -11.00 -1.35 -1.70
C ARG A 139 -10.55 -2.34 -0.62
N TYR A 140 -9.34 -2.16 -0.09
CA TYR A 140 -8.77 -3.03 0.95
C TYR A 140 -9.37 -2.84 2.34
N LEU A 141 -10.11 -1.75 2.58
CA LEU A 141 -10.93 -1.57 3.78
C LEU A 141 -12.32 -2.20 3.64
N SER A 142 -12.80 -2.44 2.42
CA SER A 142 -14.13 -3.00 2.19
C SER A 142 -14.24 -4.46 2.66
N LEU A 143 -15.33 -4.77 3.36
CA LEU A 143 -15.58 -6.14 3.85
C LEU A 143 -15.77 -7.12 2.69
N GLU A 144 -16.49 -6.71 1.65
CA GLU A 144 -16.76 -7.51 0.46
C GLU A 144 -15.47 -7.96 -0.22
N PHE A 145 -14.54 -7.03 -0.47
CA PHE A 145 -13.27 -7.38 -1.08
C PHE A 145 -12.41 -8.27 -0.18
N ARG A 146 -12.39 -8.01 1.14
CA ARG A 146 -11.68 -8.89 2.09
C ARG A 146 -12.24 -10.31 2.08
N GLN A 147 -13.56 -10.46 1.98
CA GLN A 147 -14.22 -11.76 1.87
C GLN A 147 -13.89 -12.47 0.55
N SER A 148 -13.92 -11.74 -0.57
CA SER A 148 -13.59 -12.33 -1.88
C SER A 148 -12.14 -12.82 -1.93
N LEU A 149 -11.19 -12.07 -1.36
CA LEU A 149 -9.80 -12.51 -1.30
C LEU A 149 -9.61 -13.74 -0.40
N ARG A 150 -10.28 -13.80 0.76
CA ARG A 150 -10.24 -14.98 1.63
C ARG A 150 -10.82 -16.21 0.94
N SER A 151 -11.92 -16.06 0.22
CA SER A 151 -12.55 -17.14 -0.54
C SER A 151 -11.58 -17.70 -1.59
N LEU A 152 -10.98 -16.82 -2.40
CA LEU A 152 -10.00 -17.18 -3.43
C LEU A 152 -8.83 -18.00 -2.88
N LEU A 153 -8.31 -17.63 -1.70
CA LEU A 153 -7.18 -18.30 -1.07
C LEU A 153 -7.55 -19.65 -0.44
N SER A 154 -8.83 -19.86 -0.13
CA SER A 154 -9.32 -21.07 0.53
C SER A 154 -9.59 -22.20 -0.46
N THR A 155 -9.64 -21.91 -1.76
CA THR A 155 -9.97 -22.86 -2.84
C THR A 155 -8.79 -23.06 -3.80
N PRO A 156 -7.75 -23.83 -3.42
CA PRO A 156 -6.70 -24.22 -4.37
C PRO A 156 -7.26 -25.15 -5.46
N ILE A 157 -6.57 -25.27 -6.59
CA ILE A 157 -6.92 -26.22 -7.66
C ILE A 157 -6.78 -27.65 -7.10
N ASP A 158 -7.73 -28.52 -7.45
CA ASP A 158 -7.62 -29.94 -7.14
C ASP A 158 -6.46 -30.59 -7.91
N ILE A 159 -5.40 -30.93 -7.19
CA ILE A 159 -4.17 -31.51 -7.76
C ILE A 159 -4.42 -32.96 -8.19
N ALA A 160 -5.50 -33.62 -7.72
CA ALA A 160 -5.80 -35.02 -8.02
C ALA A 160 -6.17 -35.29 -9.49
N LEU A 161 -6.40 -34.27 -10.31
CA LEU A 161 -6.78 -34.41 -11.73
C LEU A 161 -5.62 -34.26 -12.73
N LYS A 162 -4.37 -34.14 -12.26
CA LYS A 162 -3.18 -33.98 -13.13
C LYS A 162 -2.17 -35.14 -13.06
N ALA A 163 -2.50 -36.26 -12.42
CA ALA A 163 -1.66 -37.47 -12.36
C ALA A 163 -2.15 -38.56 -13.32
#